data_AF-C9YFV5-F1
#
_entry.id   AF-C9YFV5-F1
#
_cell.length_a   1.000
_cell.length_b   1.000
_cell.length_c   1.000
_cell.angle_alpha   90.00
_cell.angle_beta   90.00
_cell.angle_gamma   90.00
#
_symmetry.space_group_name_H-M   'P 1'
#
loop_
_entity.id
_entity.type
_entity.pdbx_description
1 polymer ?
#
loop_
_entity_poly.entity_id
_entity_poly.type
_entity_poly.pdbx_seq_one_letter_code
_entity_poly.pdbx_strand_id
1 'polypeptide(L)'
;MSVMNQVVNSPVDDSLSQRAKAYQGFTRQVFEGTIRAGQFVSQRELMTLLDMPLGAVREMIPRLEAAGLVKTVPQRGLQIAHVDLRLIRNAFQVRSMIEREALLHFVHTATDAELEAIEASHHRILARAAAPDALQDATLLDEAQALDWGLHDRMVDALGNDIISDQYRVNSLRVRLIKLEQSVITPGRLIPAMQEHLRFIEALRARDGAKAATLLEEHISSARNRVMHAPLEQVRNEWGVSPTPHFDPLPTDNTRRHVWTPISTAFGPRFCCPSPTTAR
;
A
#
# COMPACT_ATOMS: atom_id res chain seq x y z
N MET A 1 7.88 20.41 11.44
CA MET A 1 8.53 19.19 10.91
C MET A 1 7.47 18.09 10.92
N SER A 2 7.03 17.66 9.74
CA SER A 2 5.89 16.74 9.58
C SER A 2 6.23 15.33 10.09
N VAL A 3 5.32 14.77 10.90
CA VAL A 3 5.39 13.43 11.51
C VAL A 3 5.58 12.31 10.46
N MET A 4 5.25 12.56 9.19
CA MET A 4 5.37 11.55 8.13
C MET A 4 6.81 11.31 7.64
N ASN A 5 7.67 12.33 7.67
CA ASN A 5 9.09 12.14 7.30
C ASN A 5 9.83 11.29 8.34
N GLN A 6 9.24 11.12 9.53
CA GLN A 6 9.72 10.16 10.52
C GLN A 6 9.29 8.73 10.16
N VAL A 7 8.17 8.46 9.51
CA VAL A 7 7.75 7.05 9.27
C VAL A 7 8.59 6.36 8.20
N VAL A 8 9.09 7.11 7.20
CA VAL A 8 9.85 6.54 6.07
C VAL A 8 11.33 6.30 6.44
N ASN A 9 11.85 7.01 7.44
CA ASN A 9 13.28 6.97 7.82
C ASN A 9 13.55 6.79 9.32
N SER A 10 12.53 6.46 10.14
CA SER A 10 12.77 6.14 11.56
C SER A 10 13.21 4.69 11.70
N PRO A 11 14.19 4.41 12.59
CA PRO A 11 14.39 3.07 13.09
C PRO A 11 13.04 2.56 13.64
N VAL A 12 12.76 1.28 13.40
CA VAL A 12 11.57 0.62 13.94
C VAL A 12 11.50 0.93 15.43
N ASP A 13 10.49 1.69 15.85
CA ASP A 13 10.37 2.14 17.25
C ASP A 13 10.29 0.91 18.16
N ASP A 14 11.31 0.76 19.01
CA ASP A 14 11.45 -0.44 19.83
C ASP A 14 10.35 -0.61 20.88
N SER A 15 9.57 0.44 21.13
CA SER A 15 8.39 0.41 22.01
C SER A 15 7.16 -0.25 21.36
N LEU A 16 7.18 -0.46 20.05
CA LEU A 16 6.05 -1.07 19.33
C LEU A 16 5.97 -2.58 19.54
N SER A 17 4.74 -3.08 19.64
CA SER A 17 4.51 -4.52 19.61
C SER A 17 5.06 -5.14 18.33
N GLN A 18 5.52 -6.40 18.40
CA GLN A 18 5.99 -7.13 17.21
C GLN A 18 4.95 -7.17 16.08
N ARG A 19 3.65 -7.15 16.41
CA ARG A 19 2.55 -7.06 15.43
C ARG A 19 2.55 -5.72 14.69
N ALA A 20 2.75 -4.63 15.42
CA ALA A 20 2.82 -3.29 14.84
C ALA A 20 4.08 -3.14 13.97
N LYS A 21 5.23 -3.64 14.43
CA LYS A 21 6.48 -3.67 13.65
C LYS A 21 6.31 -4.46 12.34
N ALA A 22 5.67 -5.63 12.38
CA ALA A 22 5.41 -6.42 11.19
C ALA A 22 4.52 -5.67 10.18
N TYR A 23 3.43 -5.04 10.64
CA TYR A 23 2.53 -4.28 9.79
C TYR A 23 3.21 -3.04 9.16
N GLN A 24 4.02 -2.33 9.93
CA GLN A 24 4.84 -1.23 9.42
C GLN A 24 5.88 -1.70 8.40
N GLY A 25 6.53 -2.84 8.66
CA GLY A 25 7.43 -3.47 7.71
C GLY A 25 6.72 -3.79 6.39
N PHE A 26 5.53 -4.39 6.44
CA PHE A 26 4.75 -4.70 5.23
C PHE A 26 4.40 -3.43 4.46
N THR A 27 3.97 -2.41 5.19
CA THR A 27 3.63 -1.09 4.63
C THR A 27 4.84 -0.46 3.92
N ARG A 28 6.02 -0.51 4.55
CA ARG A 28 7.28 -0.04 3.96
C ARG A 28 7.65 -0.81 2.69
N GLN A 29 7.55 -2.14 2.71
CA GLN A 29 7.84 -2.96 1.52
C GLN A 29 6.86 -2.68 0.37
N VAL A 30 5.60 -2.34 0.66
CA VAL A 30 4.67 -1.82 -0.35
C VAL A 30 5.15 -0.46 -0.87
N PHE A 31 5.64 0.44 -0.03
CA PHE A 31 6.15 1.76 -0.46
C PHE A 31 7.39 1.67 -1.34
N GLU A 32 8.30 0.75 -1.02
CA GLU A 32 9.54 0.50 -1.76
C GLU A 32 9.31 -0.27 -3.06
N GLY A 33 8.09 -0.76 -3.31
CA GLY A 33 7.75 -1.51 -4.53
C GLY A 33 8.32 -2.94 -4.58
N THR A 34 8.87 -3.44 -3.48
CA THR A 34 9.31 -4.84 -3.35
C THR A 34 8.11 -5.78 -3.25
N ILE A 35 7.01 -5.30 -2.65
CA ILE A 35 5.72 -5.99 -2.67
C ILE A 35 4.88 -5.53 -3.86
N ARG A 36 4.63 -6.45 -4.81
CA ARG A 36 3.87 -6.21 -6.05
C ARG A 36 2.43 -6.73 -5.95
N ALA A 37 1.52 -6.14 -6.71
CA ALA A 37 0.14 -6.61 -6.70
C ALA A 37 0.02 -8.00 -7.32
N GLY A 38 -0.91 -8.81 -6.81
CA GLY A 38 -1.17 -10.16 -7.32
C GLY A 38 -0.08 -11.22 -7.10
N GLN A 39 1.13 -10.84 -6.66
CA GLN A 39 2.21 -11.79 -6.41
C GLN A 39 1.87 -12.76 -5.28
N PHE A 40 2.45 -13.95 -5.33
CA PHE A 40 2.37 -14.93 -4.25
C PHE A 40 3.62 -14.83 -3.38
N VAL A 41 3.44 -14.84 -2.07
CA VAL A 41 4.50 -14.90 -1.07
C VAL A 41 4.18 -15.96 -0.02
N SER A 42 5.19 -16.70 0.40
CA SER A 42 5.11 -17.63 1.53
C SER A 42 5.29 -16.87 2.86
N GLN A 43 4.89 -17.50 3.98
CA GLN A 43 5.17 -16.94 5.31
C GLN A 43 6.68 -16.76 5.54
N ARG A 44 7.50 -17.68 5.00
CA ARG A 44 8.97 -17.64 5.12
C ARG A 44 9.56 -16.46 4.36
N GLU A 45 9.08 -16.19 3.14
CA GLU A 45 9.52 -15.02 2.37
C GLU A 45 9.09 -13.72 3.06
N LEU A 46 7.89 -13.66 3.65
CA LEU A 46 7.48 -12.51 4.46
C LEU A 46 8.37 -12.34 5.70
N MET A 47 8.77 -13.41 6.38
CA MET A 47 9.72 -13.29 7.50
C MET A 47 11.02 -12.61 7.06
N THR A 48 11.57 -13.01 5.91
CA THR A 48 12.80 -12.44 5.36
C THR A 48 12.60 -11.00 4.89
N LEU A 49 11.52 -10.70 4.17
CA LEU A 49 11.22 -9.35 3.67
C LEU A 49 10.97 -8.35 4.80
N LEU A 50 10.35 -8.80 5.88
CA LEU A 50 9.96 -7.94 6.99
C LEU A 50 11.01 -7.90 8.10
N ASP A 51 11.99 -8.80 8.07
CA ASP A 51 12.92 -9.08 9.17
C ASP A 51 12.19 -9.36 10.50
N MET A 52 11.22 -10.29 10.44
CA MET A 52 10.32 -10.58 11.57
C MET A 52 10.20 -12.08 11.86
N PRO A 53 10.02 -12.47 13.14
CA PRO A 53 9.82 -13.87 13.51
C PRO A 53 8.48 -14.41 12.99
N LEU A 54 8.42 -15.73 12.77
CA LEU A 54 7.24 -16.41 12.22
C LEU A 54 5.95 -16.12 12.99
N GLY A 55 6.03 -16.05 14.32
CA GLY A 55 4.88 -15.73 15.17
C GLY A 55 4.27 -14.36 14.84
N ALA A 56 5.10 -13.33 14.72
CA ALA A 56 4.64 -11.98 14.37
C ALA A 56 4.03 -11.92 12.97
N VAL A 57 4.65 -12.60 11.99
CA VAL A 57 4.09 -12.71 10.63
C VAL A 57 2.73 -13.41 10.64
N ARG A 58 2.59 -14.53 11.36
CA ARG A 58 1.32 -15.27 11.47
C ARG A 58 0.20 -14.45 12.11
N GLU A 59 0.52 -13.65 13.12
CA GLU A 59 -0.45 -12.78 13.78
C GLU A 59 -0.84 -11.56 12.92
N MET A 60 0.04 -11.12 12.03
CA MET A 60 -0.23 -10.03 11.10
C MET A 60 -1.15 -10.44 9.94
N ILE A 61 -1.04 -11.69 9.46
CA ILE A 61 -1.81 -12.16 8.28
C ILE A 61 -3.32 -11.90 8.42
N PRO A 62 -4.01 -12.27 9.52
CA PRO A 62 -5.44 -11.98 9.66
C PRO A 62 -5.78 -10.49 9.53
N ARG A 63 -4.90 -9.60 9.99
CA ARG A 63 -5.07 -8.15 9.85
C ARG A 63 -4.94 -7.71 8.39
N LEU A 64 -3.97 -8.25 7.65
CA LEU A 64 -3.81 -7.96 6.22
C LEU A 64 -4.95 -8.52 5.39
N GLU A 65 -5.49 -9.68 5.76
CA GLU A 65 -6.67 -10.28 5.13
C GLU A 65 -7.94 -9.47 5.40
N ALA A 66 -8.16 -9.04 6.64
CA ALA A 66 -9.26 -8.14 7.00
C ALA A 66 -9.16 -6.79 6.26
N ALA A 67 -7.93 -6.31 6.05
CA ALA A 67 -7.64 -5.14 5.22
C ALA A 67 -7.73 -5.44 3.71
N GLY A 68 -7.95 -6.69 3.28
CA GLY A 68 -7.98 -7.07 1.87
C GLY A 68 -6.67 -6.79 1.12
N LEU A 69 -5.55 -6.67 1.83
CA LEU A 69 -4.21 -6.48 1.27
C LEU A 69 -3.55 -7.81 0.91
N VAL A 70 -3.98 -8.88 1.56
CA VAL A 70 -3.52 -10.26 1.34
C VAL A 70 -4.72 -11.19 1.32
N LYS A 71 -4.59 -12.31 0.61
CA LYS A 71 -5.53 -13.44 0.65
C LYS A 71 -4.76 -14.75 0.78
N THR A 72 -5.09 -15.56 1.78
CA THR A 72 -4.55 -16.91 1.89
C THR A 72 -5.17 -17.82 0.82
N VAL A 73 -4.32 -18.47 0.03
CA VAL A 73 -4.71 -19.42 -1.00
C VAL A 73 -4.17 -20.80 -0.63
N PRO A 74 -5.04 -21.81 -0.44
CA PRO A 74 -4.62 -23.16 -0.07
C PRO A 74 -3.54 -23.68 -1.01
N GLN A 75 -2.47 -24.25 -0.42
CA GLN A 75 -1.31 -24.82 -1.12
C GLN A 75 -0.49 -23.86 -2.00
N ARG A 76 -0.88 -22.58 -2.12
CA ARG A 76 -0.17 -21.57 -2.94
C ARG A 76 0.46 -20.44 -2.12
N GLY A 77 0.08 -20.30 -0.86
CA GLY A 77 0.62 -19.28 0.04
C GLY A 77 -0.28 -18.06 0.17
N LEU A 78 0.30 -16.88 0.29
CA LEU A 78 -0.38 -15.62 0.49
C LEU A 78 -0.35 -14.82 -0.81
N GLN A 79 -1.50 -14.49 -1.36
CA GLN A 79 -1.61 -13.64 -2.55
C GLN A 79 -1.74 -12.18 -2.11
N ILE A 80 -0.86 -11.31 -2.56
CA ILE A 80 -1.02 -9.86 -2.41
C ILE A 80 -2.23 -9.40 -3.24
N ALA A 81 -2.97 -8.41 -2.74
CA ALA A 81 -4.14 -7.86 -3.42
C ALA A 81 -3.87 -7.66 -4.92
N HIS A 82 -4.75 -8.21 -5.75
CA HIS A 82 -4.69 -8.04 -7.20
C HIS A 82 -5.40 -6.75 -7.60
N VAL A 83 -4.83 -6.01 -8.56
CA VAL A 83 -5.41 -4.76 -9.04
C VAL A 83 -6.36 -5.05 -10.20
N ASP A 84 -7.66 -4.97 -9.92
CA ASP A 84 -8.73 -5.00 -10.92
C ASP A 84 -9.49 -3.66 -10.96
N LEU A 85 -10.32 -3.46 -11.99
CA LEU A 85 -11.12 -2.23 -12.16
C LEU A 85 -12.04 -1.96 -10.97
N ARG A 86 -12.52 -3.02 -10.30
CA ARG A 86 -13.38 -2.92 -9.12
C ARG A 86 -12.61 -2.33 -7.95
N LEU A 87 -11.39 -2.81 -7.69
CA LEU A 87 -10.52 -2.31 -6.64
C LEU A 87 -10.17 -0.84 -6.89
N ILE A 88 -9.81 -0.48 -8.13
CA ILE A 88 -9.51 0.92 -8.49
C ILE A 88 -10.71 1.81 -8.18
N ARG A 89 -11.89 1.47 -8.70
CA ARG A 89 -13.12 2.26 -8.46
C ARG A 89 -13.41 2.39 -6.97
N ASN A 90 -13.38 1.28 -6.23
CA ASN A 90 -13.72 1.26 -4.81
C ASN A 90 -12.72 2.08 -3.97
N ALA A 91 -11.41 1.91 -4.21
CA ALA A 91 -10.37 2.60 -3.45
C ALA A 91 -10.39 4.11 -3.67
N PHE A 92 -10.57 4.56 -4.93
CA PHE A 92 -10.67 5.99 -5.24
C PHE A 92 -11.98 6.62 -4.75
N GLN A 93 -13.09 5.87 -4.71
CA GLN A 93 -14.35 6.36 -4.12
C GLN A 93 -14.20 6.61 -2.62
N VAL A 94 -13.63 5.66 -1.87
CA VAL A 94 -13.35 5.82 -0.44
C VAL A 94 -12.41 7.00 -0.21
N ARG A 95 -11.35 7.11 -1.03
CA ARG A 95 -10.39 8.22 -0.97
C ARG A 95 -11.11 9.57 -1.13
N SER A 96 -11.96 9.71 -2.15
CA SER A 96 -12.71 10.93 -2.43
C SER A 96 -13.64 11.32 -1.28
N MET A 97 -14.35 10.36 -0.69
CA MET A 97 -15.26 10.65 0.42
C MET A 97 -14.52 11.16 1.66
N ILE A 98 -13.42 10.51 2.04
CA ILE A 98 -12.66 10.87 3.24
C ILE A 98 -11.92 12.19 3.03
N GLU A 99 -11.18 12.33 1.91
CA GLU A 99 -10.35 13.51 1.68
C GLU A 99 -11.18 14.78 1.47
N ARG A 100 -12.39 14.67 0.91
CA ARG A 100 -13.30 15.81 0.78
C ARG A 100 -13.70 16.38 2.14
N GLU A 101 -14.15 15.53 3.07
CA GLU A 101 -14.48 15.95 4.44
C GLU A 101 -13.26 16.47 5.18
N ALA A 102 -12.12 15.80 5.03
CA ALA A 102 -10.83 16.23 5.58
C ALA A 102 -10.44 17.63 5.08
N LEU A 103 -10.57 17.87 3.78
CA LEU A 103 -10.26 19.16 3.17
C LEU A 103 -11.21 20.26 3.66
N LEU A 104 -12.52 20.01 3.73
CA LEU A 104 -13.48 20.99 4.24
C LEU A 104 -13.19 21.38 5.69
N HIS A 105 -12.74 20.42 6.50
CA HIS A 105 -12.26 20.71 7.85
C HIS A 105 -10.94 21.50 7.82
N PHE A 106 -9.98 21.09 6.99
CA PHE A 106 -8.66 21.69 6.87
C PHE A 106 -8.71 23.16 6.41
N VAL A 107 -9.71 23.54 5.58
CA VAL A 107 -10.02 24.92 5.21
C VAL A 107 -10.13 25.83 6.44
N HIS A 108 -10.65 25.32 7.55
CA HIS A 108 -10.87 26.12 8.76
C HIS A 108 -9.77 25.96 9.81
N THR A 109 -9.06 24.82 9.83
CA THR A 109 -8.11 24.50 10.90
C THR A 109 -6.64 24.68 10.53
N ALA A 110 -6.30 24.63 9.24
CA ALA A 110 -4.93 24.86 8.78
C ALA A 110 -4.52 26.31 9.05
N THR A 111 -3.34 26.53 9.64
CA THR A 111 -2.81 27.88 9.83
C THR A 111 -2.27 28.44 8.52
N ASP A 112 -2.22 29.76 8.36
CA ASP A 112 -1.66 30.39 7.16
C ASP A 112 -0.18 29.99 6.95
N ALA A 113 0.60 29.93 8.04
CA ALA A 113 1.99 29.48 8.01
C ALA A 113 2.14 28.02 7.57
N GLU A 114 1.19 27.16 7.94
CA GLU A 114 1.16 25.76 7.48
C GLU A 114 0.87 25.67 5.99
N LEU A 115 -0.13 26.39 5.49
CA LEU A 115 -0.46 26.42 4.07
C LEU A 115 0.68 26.99 3.24
N GLU A 116 1.34 28.05 3.71
CA GLU A 116 2.53 28.63 3.06
C GLU A 116 3.69 27.63 3.00
N ALA A 117 3.95 26.89 4.07
CA ALA A 117 5.00 25.88 4.08
C ALA A 117 4.72 24.71 3.11
N ILE A 118 3.45 24.28 3.03
CA ILE A 118 3.01 23.25 2.07
C ILE A 118 3.18 23.75 0.64
N GLU A 119 2.70 24.96 0.34
CA GLU A 119 2.79 25.59 -0.99
C GLU A 119 4.26 25.76 -1.43
N ALA A 120 5.11 26.29 -0.55
CA ALA A 120 6.54 26.46 -0.81
C ALA A 120 7.23 25.13 -1.13
N SER A 121 6.81 24.03 -0.48
CA SER A 121 7.37 22.69 -0.74
C SER A 121 6.97 22.18 -2.12
N HIS A 122 5.74 22.46 -2.58
CA HIS A 122 5.29 22.11 -3.94
C HIS A 122 6.05 22.92 -5.00
N HIS A 123 6.24 24.22 -4.78
CA HIS A 123 7.04 25.05 -5.68
C HIS A 123 8.50 24.59 -5.77
N ARG A 124 9.10 24.13 -4.66
CA ARG A 124 10.46 23.58 -4.67
C ARG A 124 10.57 22.34 -5.57
N ILE A 125 9.61 21.42 -5.49
CA ILE A 125 9.57 20.24 -6.35
C ILE A 125 9.41 20.64 -7.83
N LEU A 126 8.50 21.57 -8.13
CA LEU A 126 8.30 22.04 -9.50
C LEU A 126 9.53 22.76 -10.08
N ALA A 127 10.22 23.56 -9.28
CA ALA A 127 11.45 24.23 -9.70
C ALA A 127 12.58 23.24 -10.01
N ARG A 128 12.77 22.22 -9.16
CA ARG A 128 13.72 21.14 -9.41
C ARG A 128 13.36 20.35 -10.66
N ALA A 129 12.09 20.04 -10.86
CA ALA A 129 11.62 19.30 -12.03
C ALA A 129 11.76 20.08 -13.34
N ALA A 130 11.82 21.41 -13.29
CA ALA A 130 12.06 22.28 -14.45
C ALA A 130 13.55 22.54 -14.72
N ALA A 131 14.45 22.13 -13.83
CA ALA A 131 15.88 22.35 -13.98
C ALA A 131 16.47 21.49 -15.13
N PRO A 132 17.49 21.97 -15.85
CA PRO A 132 18.10 21.23 -16.96
C PRO A 132 18.66 19.86 -16.58
N ASP A 133 19.02 19.67 -15.31
CA ASP A 133 19.59 18.47 -14.71
C ASP A 133 18.57 17.63 -13.93
N ALA A 134 17.26 17.90 -14.03
CA ALA A 134 16.21 17.21 -13.29
C ALA A 134 16.26 15.67 -13.41
N LEU A 135 16.67 15.14 -14.58
CA LEU A 135 16.82 13.70 -14.80
C LEU A 135 17.99 13.06 -14.04
N GLN A 136 18.94 13.86 -13.54
CA GLN A 136 20.09 13.42 -12.75
C GLN A 136 19.81 13.49 -11.24
N ASP A 137 18.73 14.18 -10.84
CA ASP A 137 18.31 14.26 -9.44
C ASP A 137 17.62 12.96 -9.02
N ALA A 138 18.41 12.03 -8.51
CA ALA A 138 17.94 10.72 -8.05
C ALA A 138 16.90 10.80 -6.91
N THR A 139 16.82 11.92 -6.20
CA THR A 139 15.94 12.09 -5.03
C THR A 139 14.61 12.76 -5.37
N LEU A 140 14.51 13.41 -6.54
CA LEU A 140 13.37 14.23 -6.92
C LEU A 140 12.03 13.47 -6.87
N LEU A 141 12.00 12.26 -7.43
CA LEU A 141 10.77 11.45 -7.51
C LEU A 141 10.32 10.99 -6.12
N ASP A 142 11.26 10.54 -5.29
CA ASP A 142 10.95 10.07 -3.94
C ASP A 142 10.43 11.20 -3.05
N GLU A 143 11.08 12.37 -3.10
CA GLU A 143 10.62 13.54 -2.33
C GLU A 143 9.28 14.07 -2.81
N ALA A 144 9.05 14.12 -4.12
CA ALA A 144 7.79 14.56 -4.69
C ALA A 144 6.65 13.57 -4.37
N GLN A 145 6.93 12.26 -4.36
CA GLN A 145 5.97 11.26 -3.90
C GLN A 145 5.69 11.38 -2.39
N ALA A 146 6.71 11.59 -1.57
CA ALA A 146 6.54 11.82 -0.14
C ALA A 146 5.70 13.07 0.14
N LEU A 147 5.89 14.13 -0.66
CA LEU A 147 5.09 15.35 -0.59
C LEU A 147 3.64 15.11 -1.02
N ASP A 148 3.41 14.37 -2.11
CA ASP A 148 2.07 13.97 -2.60
C ASP A 148 1.28 13.32 -1.46
N TRP A 149 1.80 12.20 -0.94
CA TRP A 149 1.14 11.47 0.13
C TRP A 149 1.02 12.27 1.42
N GLY A 150 2.08 12.99 1.79
CA GLY A 150 2.15 13.76 3.01
C GLY A 150 1.08 14.85 3.09
N LEU A 151 0.71 15.46 1.96
CA LEU A 151 -0.38 16.44 1.91
C LEU A 151 -1.73 15.79 2.23
N HIS A 152 -2.07 14.69 1.56
CA HIS A 152 -3.35 14.01 1.79
C HIS A 152 -3.46 13.45 3.21
N ASP A 153 -2.41 12.79 3.68
CA ASP A 153 -2.36 12.27 5.05
C ASP A 153 -2.49 13.41 6.07
N ARG A 154 -1.83 14.56 5.85
CA ARG A 154 -1.91 15.72 6.75
C ARG A 154 -3.32 16.30 6.83
N MET A 155 -4.04 16.39 5.72
CA MET A 155 -5.43 16.83 5.70
C MET A 155 -6.32 15.88 6.49
N VAL A 156 -6.17 14.57 6.28
CA VAL A 156 -6.97 13.56 6.99
C VAL A 156 -6.68 13.57 8.49
N ASP A 157 -5.40 13.60 8.88
CA ASP A 157 -5.00 13.62 10.29
C ASP A 157 -5.44 14.92 11.00
N ALA A 158 -5.70 16.01 10.25
CA ALA A 158 -6.25 17.24 10.81
C ALA A 158 -7.66 17.08 11.37
N LEU A 159 -8.42 16.05 10.96
CA LEU A 159 -9.74 15.75 11.52
C LEU A 159 -9.68 15.36 13.01
N GLY A 160 -8.52 14.95 13.52
CA GLY A 160 -8.38 14.48 14.91
C GLY A 160 -9.23 13.24 15.21
N ASN A 161 -9.48 12.41 14.19
CA ASN A 161 -10.31 11.22 14.30
C ASN A 161 -9.51 9.97 13.89
N ASP A 162 -8.99 9.27 14.89
CA ASP A 162 -8.14 8.09 14.71
C ASP A 162 -8.82 6.98 13.90
N ILE A 163 -10.15 6.82 14.04
CA ILE A 163 -10.91 5.83 13.27
C ILE A 163 -10.86 6.17 11.78
N ILE A 164 -11.04 7.45 11.42
CA ILE A 164 -10.96 7.89 10.02
C ILE A 164 -9.53 7.75 9.50
N SER A 165 -8.53 8.20 10.26
CA SER A 165 -7.12 8.08 9.88
C SER A 165 -6.73 6.62 9.64
N ASP A 166 -7.12 5.69 10.52
CA ASP A 166 -6.84 4.26 10.36
C ASP A 166 -7.47 3.67 9.09
N GLN A 167 -8.75 3.96 8.84
CA GLN A 167 -9.43 3.49 7.62
C GLN A 167 -8.80 4.09 6.36
N TYR A 168 -8.41 5.37 6.41
CA TYR A 168 -7.74 6.05 5.31
C TYR A 168 -6.37 5.44 5.02
N ARG A 169 -5.55 5.18 6.05
CA ARG A 169 -4.21 4.56 5.91
C ARG A 169 -4.30 3.17 5.29
N VAL A 170 -5.31 2.38 5.64
CA VAL A 170 -5.55 1.08 4.99
C VAL A 170 -5.94 1.27 3.52
N ASN A 171 -6.80 2.24 3.21
CA ASN A 171 -7.18 2.51 1.82
C ASN A 171 -6.01 3.08 0.99
N SER A 172 -5.16 3.92 1.57
CA SER A 172 -4.03 4.53 0.89
C SER A 172 -2.99 3.47 0.47
N LEU A 173 -2.84 2.38 1.23
CA LEU A 173 -2.06 1.21 0.81
C LEU A 173 -2.60 0.56 -0.47
N ARG A 174 -3.93 0.46 -0.62
CA ARG A 174 -4.55 -0.06 -1.85
C ARG A 174 -4.29 0.88 -3.03
N VAL A 175 -4.43 2.19 -2.83
CA VAL A 175 -4.15 3.19 -3.88
C VAL A 175 -2.67 3.16 -4.29
N ARG A 176 -1.76 2.93 -3.34
CA ARG A 176 -0.32 2.76 -3.63
C ARG A 176 -0.03 1.50 -4.43
N LEU A 177 -0.61 0.35 -4.06
CA LEU A 177 -0.52 -0.88 -4.85
C LEU A 177 -1.05 -0.68 -6.28
N ILE A 178 -2.19 0.01 -6.44
CA ILE A 178 -2.74 0.36 -7.76
C ILE A 178 -1.75 1.22 -8.56
N LYS A 179 -1.20 2.28 -7.95
CA LYS A 179 -0.24 3.17 -8.60
C LYS A 179 1.00 2.40 -9.04
N LEU A 180 1.56 1.53 -8.20
CA LEU A 180 2.76 0.75 -8.52
C LEU A 180 2.52 -0.26 -9.65
N GLU A 181 1.35 -0.91 -9.69
CA GLU A 181 1.02 -1.90 -10.72
C GLU A 181 0.76 -1.25 -12.09
N GLN A 182 -0.03 -0.17 -12.12
CA GLN A 182 -0.55 0.42 -13.36
C GLN A 182 0.28 1.59 -13.86
N SER A 183 1.20 2.10 -13.05
CA SER A 183 1.89 3.35 -13.35
C SER A 183 3.34 3.32 -12.89
N VAL A 184 4.27 3.41 -13.84
CA VAL A 184 5.61 3.90 -13.54
C VAL A 184 5.47 5.31 -12.97
N ILE A 185 6.07 5.55 -11.81
CA ILE A 185 6.21 6.88 -11.23
C ILE A 185 7.15 7.65 -12.15
N THR A 186 6.61 8.61 -12.89
CA THR A 186 7.37 9.40 -13.86
C THR A 186 7.19 10.89 -13.60
N PRO A 187 8.17 11.72 -13.99
CA PRO A 187 8.02 13.18 -13.95
C PRO A 187 6.75 13.65 -14.67
N GLY A 188 6.39 13.02 -15.79
CA GLY A 188 5.20 13.35 -16.58
C GLY A 188 3.86 13.11 -15.88
N ARG A 189 3.83 12.36 -14.78
CA ARG A 189 2.63 12.16 -13.94
C ARG A 189 2.66 12.98 -12.66
N LEU A 190 3.85 13.18 -12.10
CA LEU A 190 4.02 13.81 -10.81
C LEU A 190 3.94 15.35 -10.88
N ILE A 191 4.48 15.95 -11.95
CA ILE A 191 4.40 17.40 -12.17
C ILE A 191 2.94 17.88 -12.30
N PRO A 192 2.06 17.23 -13.10
CA PRO A 192 0.65 17.58 -13.11
C PRO A 192 -0.03 17.45 -11.75
N ALA A 193 0.30 16.42 -10.96
CA ALA A 193 -0.26 16.25 -9.62
C ALA A 193 0.14 17.41 -8.68
N MET A 194 1.40 17.85 -8.72
CA MET A 194 1.87 19.00 -7.94
C MET A 194 1.16 20.30 -8.34
N GLN A 195 0.88 20.50 -9.63
CA GLN A 195 0.11 21.65 -10.13
C GLN A 195 -1.36 21.57 -9.72
N GLU A 196 -1.98 20.38 -9.78
CA GLU A 196 -3.33 20.13 -9.27
C GLU A 196 -3.43 20.46 -7.77
N HIS A 197 -2.40 20.12 -6.98
CA HIS A 197 -2.33 20.46 -5.55
C HIS A 197 -2.33 21.96 -5.30
N LEU A 198 -1.47 22.69 -6.01
CA LEU A 198 -1.37 24.15 -5.87
C LEU A 198 -2.71 24.85 -6.11
N ARG A 199 -3.54 24.34 -7.04
CA ARG A 199 -4.89 24.90 -7.28
C ARG A 199 -5.79 24.82 -6.05
N PHE A 200 -5.87 23.66 -5.40
CA PHE A 200 -6.72 23.56 -4.20
C PHE A 200 -6.05 24.18 -2.97
N ILE A 201 -4.71 24.24 -2.88
CA ILE A 201 -4.00 24.99 -1.83
C ILE A 201 -4.31 26.48 -1.91
N GLU A 202 -4.37 27.05 -3.12
CA GLU A 202 -4.80 28.45 -3.32
C GLU A 202 -6.21 28.67 -2.77
N ALA A 203 -7.15 27.76 -3.06
CA ALA A 203 -8.51 27.83 -2.53
C ALA A 203 -8.56 27.65 -1.00
N LEU A 204 -7.70 26.78 -0.42
CA LEU A 204 -7.53 26.65 1.03
C LEU A 204 -7.07 27.97 1.65
N ARG A 205 -6.10 28.66 1.05
CA ARG A 205 -5.60 29.96 1.52
C ARG A 205 -6.66 31.05 1.44
N ALA A 206 -7.48 31.03 0.39
CA ALA A 206 -8.63 31.91 0.25
C ALA A 206 -9.80 31.54 1.19
N ARG A 207 -9.68 30.44 1.95
CA ARG A 207 -10.71 29.87 2.81
C ARG A 207 -12.01 29.55 2.07
N ASP A 208 -11.92 29.27 0.77
CA ASP A 208 -13.04 28.91 -0.10
C ASP A 208 -13.20 27.39 -0.15
N GLY A 209 -13.94 26.85 0.83
CA GLY A 209 -14.15 25.40 0.94
C GLY A 209 -14.89 24.79 -0.25
N ALA A 210 -15.80 25.53 -0.90
CA ALA A 210 -16.56 25.03 -2.04
C ALA A 210 -15.66 24.86 -3.27
N LYS A 211 -14.83 25.88 -3.56
CA LYS A 211 -13.84 25.80 -4.63
C LYS A 211 -12.78 24.75 -4.33
N ALA A 212 -12.27 24.70 -3.09
CA ALA A 212 -11.26 23.73 -2.70
C ALA A 212 -11.75 22.28 -2.83
N ALA A 213 -13.00 21.99 -2.44
CA ALA A 213 -13.60 20.65 -2.60
C ALA A 213 -13.73 20.25 -4.06
N THR A 214 -14.22 21.15 -4.92
CA THR A 214 -14.32 20.90 -6.37
C THR A 214 -12.96 20.55 -6.98
N LEU A 215 -11.92 21.33 -6.64
CA LEU A 215 -10.57 21.14 -7.16
C LEU A 215 -9.92 19.83 -6.67
N LEU A 216 -10.20 19.41 -5.43
CA LEU A 216 -9.76 18.11 -4.93
C LEU A 216 -10.45 16.95 -5.63
N GLU A 217 -11.76 17.04 -5.86
CA GLU A 217 -12.52 16.03 -6.60
C GLU A 217 -11.98 15.88 -8.04
N GLU A 218 -11.66 17.00 -8.70
CA GLU A 218 -10.95 17.01 -10.00
C GLU A 218 -9.60 16.29 -9.91
N HIS A 219 -8.77 16.60 -8.92
CA HIS A 219 -7.47 15.97 -8.70
C HIS A 219 -7.60 14.44 -8.50
N ILE A 220 -8.52 13.99 -7.65
CA ILE A 220 -8.72 12.55 -7.38
C ILE A 220 -9.24 11.84 -8.63
N SER A 221 -10.13 12.48 -9.40
CA SER A 221 -10.62 11.96 -10.69
C SER A 221 -9.49 11.86 -11.72
N SER A 222 -8.64 12.88 -11.82
CA SER A 222 -7.45 12.90 -12.68
C SER A 222 -6.48 11.77 -12.31
N ALA A 223 -6.18 11.60 -11.01
CA ALA A 223 -5.35 10.52 -10.50
C ALA A 223 -5.93 9.12 -10.81
N ARG A 224 -7.26 8.95 -10.71
CA ARG A 224 -7.94 7.71 -11.09
C ARG A 224 -7.81 7.45 -12.59
N ASN A 225 -8.02 8.47 -13.42
CA ASN A 225 -7.96 8.32 -14.87
C ASN A 225 -6.54 7.97 -15.34
N ARG A 226 -5.50 8.51 -14.69
CA ARG A 226 -4.09 8.18 -14.96
C ARG A 226 -3.77 6.69 -14.78
N VAL A 227 -4.42 6.00 -13.82
CA VAL A 227 -4.22 4.56 -13.59
C VAL A 227 -5.20 3.69 -14.38
N MET A 228 -6.34 4.23 -14.82
CA MET A 228 -7.32 3.51 -15.65
C MET A 228 -6.94 3.47 -17.14
N HIS A 229 -6.21 4.49 -17.61
CA HIS A 229 -5.84 4.65 -19.03
C HIS A 229 -4.34 4.48 -19.30
N ALA A 230 -3.59 3.90 -18.36
CA ALA A 230 -2.20 3.54 -18.62
C ALA A 230 -2.15 2.43 -19.70
N PRO A 231 -1.45 2.63 -20.84
CA PRO A 231 -1.34 1.60 -21.86
C PRO A 231 -0.57 0.39 -21.31
N LEU A 232 -1.21 -0.79 -21.29
CA LEU A 232 -0.60 -2.05 -20.84
C LEU A 232 0.67 -2.43 -21.62
N GLU A 233 0.84 -1.92 -22.85
CA GLU A 233 1.98 -2.25 -23.72
C GLU A 233 3.22 -1.36 -23.52
N GLN A 234 3.07 -0.13 -23.02
CA GLN A 234 4.19 0.82 -22.94
C GLN A 234 5.11 0.55 -21.73
N VAL A 235 4.55 -0.02 -20.66
CA VAL A 235 5.27 -0.42 -19.44
C VAL A 235 6.23 -1.60 -19.69
N ARG A 236 5.96 -2.45 -20.69
CA ARG A 236 6.73 -3.67 -20.94
C ARG A 236 7.90 -3.49 -21.91
N ASN A 237 7.80 -2.54 -22.84
CA ASN A 237 8.73 -2.47 -23.97
C ASN A 237 9.79 -1.35 -23.87
N GLU A 238 9.63 -0.35 -22.99
CA GLU A 238 10.57 0.79 -22.92
C GLU A 238 11.82 0.53 -22.06
N TRP A 239 11.93 -0.59 -21.34
CA TRP A 239 13.04 -0.81 -20.38
C TRP A 239 13.74 -2.17 -20.43
N GLY A 240 13.58 -2.97 -21.49
CA GLY A 240 14.41 -4.19 -21.67
C GLY A 240 14.45 -5.11 -20.43
N VAL A 241 13.39 -5.12 -19.63
CA VAL A 241 13.30 -5.97 -18.44
C VAL A 241 13.02 -7.37 -18.96
N SER A 242 14.05 -8.20 -18.99
CA SER A 242 13.93 -9.62 -19.32
C SER A 242 12.76 -10.25 -18.56
N PRO A 243 12.02 -11.19 -19.18
CA PRO A 243 10.91 -11.85 -18.53
C PRO A 243 11.44 -12.53 -17.27
N THR A 244 10.95 -12.10 -16.10
CA THR A 244 11.10 -12.72 -14.77
C THR A 244 12.50 -13.25 -14.43
N PRO A 245 13.18 -12.80 -13.36
CA PRO A 245 14.05 -13.74 -12.68
C PRO A 245 13.15 -14.87 -12.18
N HIS A 246 13.24 -16.05 -12.82
CA HIS A 246 12.87 -17.28 -12.16
C HIS A 246 13.67 -17.26 -10.86
N PHE A 247 13.00 -17.08 -9.72
CA PHE A 247 13.58 -17.51 -8.47
C PHE A 247 13.67 -19.02 -8.59
N ASP A 248 14.86 -19.52 -8.91
CA ASP A 248 15.13 -20.94 -8.79
C ASP A 248 14.77 -21.33 -7.36
N PRO A 249 13.93 -22.36 -7.16
CA PRO A 249 13.74 -22.89 -5.83
C PRO A 249 15.12 -23.26 -5.29
N LEU A 250 15.44 -22.77 -4.08
CA LEU A 250 16.67 -23.15 -3.38
C LEU A 250 16.87 -24.66 -3.53
N PRO A 251 18.09 -25.13 -3.86
CA PRO A 251 18.33 -26.54 -4.09
C PRO A 251 17.82 -27.31 -2.88
N THR A 252 16.80 -28.13 -3.09
CA THR A 252 16.38 -29.11 -2.10
C THR A 252 17.54 -30.08 -1.99
N ASP A 253 18.35 -29.95 -0.95
CA ASP A 253 19.31 -30.98 -0.57
C ASP A 253 18.53 -32.27 -0.26
N ASN A 254 18.38 -33.10 -1.30
CA ASN A 254 17.78 -34.41 -1.23
C ASN A 254 18.86 -35.47 -0.93
N THR A 255 19.75 -35.18 0.02
CA THR A 255 20.72 -36.15 0.55
C THR A 255 20.58 -36.38 2.04
N ARG A 256 19.34 -36.51 2.56
CA ARG A 256 19.07 -37.35 3.73
C ARG A 256 17.78 -38.14 3.56
N ARG A 257 17.90 -39.33 2.96
CA ARG A 257 16.90 -40.39 3.08
C ARG A 257 16.81 -40.82 4.56
N HIS A 258 15.87 -40.26 5.30
CA HIS A 258 15.33 -40.96 6.47
C HIS A 258 14.20 -41.86 5.99
N VAL A 259 14.54 -43.16 5.93
CA VAL A 259 13.63 -44.26 5.66
C VAL A 259 12.53 -44.25 6.73
N TRP A 260 11.30 -43.91 6.34
CA TRP A 260 10.11 -44.22 7.12
C TRP A 260 9.56 -45.57 6.64
N THR A 261 9.75 -46.61 7.44
CA THR A 261 9.13 -47.92 7.26
C THR A 261 7.68 -47.87 7.77
N PRO A 262 6.68 -48.30 6.97
CA PRO A 262 5.31 -48.43 7.46
C PRO A 262 5.12 -49.78 8.16
N ILE A 263 4.71 -49.77 9.43
CA ILE A 263 4.23 -50.97 10.11
C ILE A 263 2.77 -51.19 9.69
N SER A 264 2.58 -52.18 8.82
CA SER A 264 1.29 -52.86 8.61
C SER A 264 1.27 -54.09 9.50
N THR A 265 0.28 -54.20 10.39
CA THR A 265 -0.21 -55.51 10.82
C THR A 265 -1.73 -55.53 10.74
N ALA A 266 -2.19 -56.48 9.94
CA ALA A 266 -3.57 -56.83 9.70
C ALA A 266 -4.21 -57.45 10.94
N PHE A 267 -5.49 -57.17 11.17
CA PHE A 267 -6.45 -58.18 11.62
C PHE A 267 -7.85 -57.79 11.12
N GLY A 268 -8.44 -58.71 10.33
CA GLY A 268 -9.81 -58.65 9.84
C GLY A 268 -10.82 -59.27 10.83
N PRO A 269 -12.08 -59.48 10.41
CA PRO A 269 -13.27 -58.90 11.05
C PRO A 269 -14.12 -59.90 11.84
N ARG A 270 -15.04 -59.41 12.70
CA ARG A 270 -16.26 -60.14 13.13
C ARG A 270 -17.36 -59.18 13.63
N PHE A 271 -18.47 -59.19 12.88
CA PHE A 271 -19.90 -59.06 13.23
C PHE A 271 -20.31 -58.65 14.68
N CYS A 272 -21.18 -57.63 14.80
CA CYS A 272 -22.63 -57.73 15.11
C CYS A 272 -23.21 -56.40 15.64
N CYS A 273 -24.33 -55.96 15.05
CA CYS A 273 -25.34 -55.05 15.62
C CYS A 273 -25.98 -55.67 16.88
N PRO A 274 -26.62 -54.92 17.82
CA PRO A 274 -27.80 -54.09 17.52
C PRO A 274 -27.98 -52.77 18.33
N SER A 275 -28.92 -51.94 17.86
CA SER A 275 -29.64 -50.87 18.58
C SER A 275 -30.71 -51.48 19.55
N PRO A 276 -31.56 -50.73 20.29
CA PRO A 276 -31.74 -49.27 20.51
C PRO A 276 -31.69 -48.90 22.04
N THR A 277 -31.91 -47.65 22.50
CA THR A 277 -33.23 -47.18 23.02
C THR A 277 -33.14 -45.72 23.47
N THR A 278 -34.11 -44.89 23.06
CA THR A 278 -34.51 -43.61 23.64
C THR A 278 -35.52 -43.83 24.77
N ALA A 279 -35.33 -43.22 25.94
CA ALA A 279 -36.39 -42.75 26.86
C ALA A 279 -35.79 -42.09 28.12
N ARG A 280 -35.84 -40.75 28.20
CA ARG A 280 -36.55 -39.98 29.24
C ARG A 280 -36.42 -38.49 28.95
#